data_AF-A0A166IF86-F1
#
_entry.id   AF-A0A166IF86-F1
#
_cell.length_a   1.000
_cell.length_b   1.000
_cell.length_c   1.000
_cell.angle_alpha   90.00
_cell.angle_beta   90.00
_cell.angle_gamma   90.00
#
_symmetry.space_group_name_H-M   'P 1'
#
loop_
_entity.id
_entity.type
_entity.pdbx_description
1 polymer ?
#
loop_
_entity_poly.entity_id
_entity_poly.type
_entity_poly.pdbx_seq_one_letter_code
_entity_poly.pdbx_strand_id
1 'polypeptide(L)'
;MTKYHQLTIWDVLDELSEAPPTSSLDAVWDCLDAELHDLPVEAQLSNAALAFTQIADILKVRAESLLQDVRDQNHPDGPIISTDIFAGLVRTTMQLDLDDLIETPVPQTFQRHGTHHFSQTLELGDSMVAPVEKAQVLGMLEEVTSLEDVQNLASDEDVQKWQSAIANHLTQVQGEISLTKLQRMLRMPMVEVWLGLLLGGFVLEQRGDFYHQ
;
A
#
# COMPACT_ATOMS: atom_id res chain seq x y z
N MET A 1 8.65 -50.14 18.59
CA MET A 1 7.40 -50.52 17.92
C MET A 1 6.50 -49.30 17.91
N THR A 2 6.48 -48.58 16.78
CA THR A 2 5.56 -47.47 16.55
C THR A 2 4.15 -48.05 16.36
N LYS A 3 3.27 -47.83 17.34
CA LYS A 3 1.84 -48.12 17.17
C LYS A 3 1.29 -47.10 16.18
N TYR A 4 0.92 -47.54 14.98
CA TYR A 4 0.12 -46.74 14.08
C TYR A 4 -1.29 -46.67 14.68
N HIS A 5 -1.68 -45.50 15.18
CA HIS A 5 -3.07 -45.23 15.56
C HIS A 5 -3.82 -44.91 14.27
N GLN A 6 -4.79 -45.73 13.93
CA GLN A 6 -5.69 -45.43 12.82
C GLN A 6 -6.61 -44.30 13.28
N LEU A 7 -6.49 -43.14 12.65
CA LEU A 7 -7.33 -41.98 12.92
C LEU A 7 -8.78 -42.35 12.63
N THR A 8 -9.67 -42.01 13.55
CA THR A 8 -11.11 -42.12 13.33
C THR A 8 -11.64 -40.87 12.63
N ILE A 9 -12.86 -40.95 12.08
CA ILE A 9 -13.51 -39.80 11.45
C ILE A 9 -13.62 -38.60 12.40
N TRP A 10 -13.79 -38.86 13.69
CA TRP A 10 -13.90 -37.82 14.71
C TRP A 10 -12.57 -37.13 14.99
N ASP A 11 -11.45 -37.86 14.96
CA ASP A 11 -10.12 -37.26 15.10
C ASP A 11 -9.80 -36.36 13.90
N VAL A 12 -10.19 -36.80 12.69
CA VAL A 12 -10.01 -36.01 11.46
C VAL A 12 -10.88 -34.75 11.49
N LEU A 13 -12.12 -34.84 11.97
CA LEU A 13 -13.01 -33.68 12.10
C LEU A 13 -12.52 -32.69 13.16
N ASP A 14 -11.96 -33.18 14.28
CA ASP A 14 -11.38 -32.33 15.33
C ASP A 14 -10.17 -31.56 14.80
N GLU A 15 -9.23 -32.25 14.13
CA GLU A 15 -8.07 -31.62 13.48
C GLU A 15 -8.50 -30.60 12.42
N LEU A 16 -9.52 -30.94 11.62
CA LEU A 16 -10.04 -30.05 10.59
C LEU A 16 -10.69 -28.79 11.18
N SER A 17 -11.28 -28.88 12.38
CA SER A 17 -11.92 -27.74 13.04
C SER A 17 -10.91 -26.65 13.44
N GLU A 18 -9.67 -27.05 13.76
CA GLU A 18 -8.57 -26.13 14.07
C GLU A 18 -7.77 -25.72 12.83
N ALA A 19 -7.88 -26.49 11.73
CA ALA A 19 -7.16 -26.23 10.50
C ALA A 19 -7.66 -24.97 9.76
N PRO A 20 -6.79 -24.31 8.96
CA PRO A 20 -7.18 -23.13 8.19
C PRO A 20 -8.41 -23.33 7.31
N PRO A 21 -9.21 -22.28 7.03
CA PRO A 21 -10.42 -22.37 6.21
C PRO A 21 -10.19 -22.94 4.80
N THR A 22 -8.97 -22.81 4.28
CA THR A 22 -8.54 -23.29 2.95
C THR A 22 -8.13 -24.77 2.93
N SER A 23 -8.13 -25.46 4.07
CA SER A 23 -7.74 -26.87 4.16
C SER A 23 -8.77 -27.78 3.47
N SER A 24 -8.28 -28.77 2.72
CA SER A 24 -9.13 -29.73 1.99
C SER A 24 -9.94 -30.63 2.92
N LEU A 25 -11.09 -31.11 2.41
CA LEU A 25 -11.95 -32.11 3.04
C LEU A 25 -11.67 -33.55 2.56
N ASP A 26 -10.74 -33.76 1.62
CA ASP A 26 -10.53 -35.08 0.99
C ASP A 26 -10.29 -36.19 2.02
N ALA A 27 -9.45 -35.93 3.03
CA ALA A 27 -9.15 -36.88 4.10
C ALA A 27 -10.39 -37.25 4.95
N VAL A 28 -11.34 -36.33 5.10
CA VAL A 28 -12.60 -36.57 5.82
C VAL A 28 -13.46 -37.55 5.04
N TRP A 29 -13.56 -37.37 3.71
CA TRP A 29 -14.35 -38.25 2.86
C TRP A 29 -13.76 -39.65 2.79
N ASP A 30 -12.44 -39.76 2.60
CA ASP A 30 -11.75 -41.05 2.58
C ASP A 30 -11.91 -41.81 3.89
N CYS A 31 -11.84 -41.11 5.03
CA CYS A 31 -12.01 -41.70 6.36
C CYS A 31 -13.48 -42.11 6.60
N LEU A 32 -14.44 -41.26 6.21
CA LEU A 32 -15.87 -41.53 6.37
C LEU A 32 -16.29 -42.75 5.54
N ASP A 33 -15.88 -42.83 4.27
CA ASP A 33 -16.21 -43.97 3.40
C ASP A 33 -15.61 -45.28 3.94
N ALA A 34 -14.37 -45.24 4.46
CA ALA A 34 -13.72 -46.39 5.04
C ALA A 34 -14.43 -46.87 6.32
N GLU A 35 -14.85 -45.97 7.21
CA GLU A 35 -15.54 -46.34 8.44
C GLU A 35 -16.99 -46.79 8.22
N LEU A 36 -17.68 -46.21 7.24
CA LEU A 36 -19.07 -46.59 6.94
C LEU A 36 -19.16 -47.96 6.29
N HIS A 37 -18.17 -48.38 5.50
CA HIS A 37 -18.22 -49.61 4.69
C HIS A 37 -18.62 -50.87 5.48
N ASP A 38 -18.07 -51.04 6.69
CA ASP A 38 -18.24 -52.25 7.49
C ASP A 38 -19.46 -52.21 8.44
N LEU A 39 -20.18 -51.08 8.49
CA LEU A 39 -21.30 -50.88 9.41
C LEU A 39 -22.63 -51.38 8.81
N PRO A 40 -23.60 -51.81 9.66
CA PRO A 40 -24.96 -52.06 9.20
C PRO A 40 -25.64 -50.76 8.75
N VAL A 41 -26.57 -50.85 7.79
CA VAL A 41 -27.21 -49.70 7.12
C VAL A 41 -27.76 -48.66 8.11
N GLU A 42 -28.39 -49.07 9.20
CA GLU A 42 -28.93 -48.16 10.21
C GLU A 42 -27.82 -47.35 10.92
N ALA A 43 -26.71 -48.01 11.27
CA ALA A 43 -25.55 -47.36 11.86
C ALA A 43 -24.82 -46.48 10.85
N GLN A 44 -24.75 -46.89 9.58
CA GLN A 44 -24.20 -46.06 8.50
C GLN A 44 -24.96 -44.73 8.39
N LEU A 45 -26.30 -44.79 8.31
CA LEU A 45 -27.13 -43.59 8.20
C LEU A 45 -27.01 -42.69 9.43
N SER A 46 -27.00 -43.28 10.63
CA SER A 46 -26.85 -42.53 11.89
C SER A 46 -25.48 -41.82 11.97
N ASN A 47 -24.39 -42.55 11.68
CA ASN A 47 -23.04 -42.01 11.76
C ASN A 47 -22.79 -40.97 10.66
N ALA A 48 -23.25 -41.23 9.43
CA ALA A 48 -23.15 -40.29 8.33
C ALA A 48 -23.93 -39.00 8.63
N ALA A 49 -25.14 -39.09 9.19
CA ALA A 49 -25.90 -37.90 9.58
C ALA A 49 -25.17 -37.04 10.61
N LEU A 50 -24.55 -37.68 11.61
CA LEU A 50 -23.76 -36.97 12.62
C LEU A 50 -22.51 -36.33 12.01
N ALA A 51 -21.77 -37.07 11.18
CA ALA A 51 -20.59 -36.55 10.49
C ALA A 51 -20.92 -35.37 9.58
N PHE A 52 -21.99 -35.46 8.77
CA PHE A 52 -22.44 -34.36 7.92
C PHE A 52 -22.84 -33.12 8.73
N THR A 53 -23.43 -33.30 9.91
CA THR A 53 -23.77 -32.18 10.79
C THR A 53 -22.51 -31.45 11.25
N GLN A 54 -21.49 -32.18 11.69
CA GLN A 54 -20.22 -31.58 12.11
C GLN A 54 -19.47 -30.92 10.94
N ILE A 55 -19.45 -31.55 9.77
CA ILE A 55 -18.86 -30.96 8.56
C ILE A 55 -19.57 -29.63 8.21
N ALA A 56 -20.90 -29.60 8.30
CA ALA A 56 -21.66 -28.38 8.04
C ALA A 56 -21.32 -27.26 9.05
N ASP A 57 -21.18 -27.60 10.34
CA ASP A 57 -20.78 -26.65 11.38
C ASP A 57 -19.37 -26.09 11.14
N ILE A 58 -18.40 -26.95 10.80
CA ILE A 58 -17.03 -26.54 10.46
C ILE A 58 -17.04 -25.61 9.24
N LEU A 59 -17.75 -25.98 8.18
CA LEU A 59 -17.86 -25.16 6.97
C LEU A 59 -18.51 -23.82 7.23
N LYS A 60 -19.51 -23.77 8.12
CA LYS A 60 -20.15 -22.51 8.54
C LYS A 60 -19.14 -21.59 9.23
N VAL A 61 -18.41 -22.08 10.22
CA VAL A 61 -17.39 -21.30 10.95
C VAL A 61 -16.31 -20.78 9.98
N ARG A 62 -15.85 -21.64 9.06
CA ARG A 62 -14.88 -21.25 8.02
C ARG A 62 -15.41 -20.16 7.09
N ALA A 63 -16.67 -20.28 6.66
CA ALA A 63 -17.30 -19.27 5.81
C ALA A 63 -17.44 -17.93 6.52
N GLU A 64 -17.82 -17.93 7.81
CA GLU A 64 -17.89 -16.74 8.64
C GLU A 64 -16.52 -16.06 8.77
N SER A 65 -15.45 -16.84 9.02
CA SER A 65 -14.08 -16.32 9.06
C SER A 65 -13.65 -15.70 7.74
N LEU A 66 -13.85 -16.38 6.60
CA LEU A 66 -13.48 -15.87 5.28
C LEU A 66 -14.26 -14.60 4.92
N LEU A 67 -15.54 -14.54 5.27
CA LEU A 67 -16.35 -13.33 5.07
C LEU A 67 -15.86 -12.18 5.95
N GLN A 68 -15.42 -12.47 7.17
CA GLN A 68 -14.84 -11.46 8.05
C GLN A 68 -13.53 -10.93 7.48
N ASP A 69 -12.63 -11.79 7.01
CA ASP A 69 -11.37 -11.40 6.38
C ASP A 69 -11.61 -10.48 5.17
N VAL A 70 -12.59 -10.81 4.33
CA VAL A 70 -12.98 -9.97 3.19
C VAL A 70 -13.52 -8.62 3.66
N ARG A 71 -14.34 -8.57 4.71
CA ARG A 71 -14.86 -7.31 5.26
C ARG A 71 -13.73 -6.44 5.81
N ASP A 72 -12.80 -7.04 6.54
CA ASP A 72 -11.67 -6.32 7.14
C ASP A 72 -10.74 -5.74 6.06
N GLN A 73 -10.50 -6.49 4.98
CA GLN A 73 -9.72 -6.00 3.83
C GLN A 73 -10.39 -4.84 3.09
N ASN A 74 -11.72 -4.80 3.07
CA ASN A 74 -12.51 -3.77 2.39
C ASN A 74 -13.04 -2.70 3.35
N HIS A 75 -12.55 -2.66 4.59
CA HIS A 75 -13.03 -1.73 5.59
C HIS A 75 -12.66 -0.28 5.19
N PRO A 76 -13.62 0.66 5.14
CA PRO A 76 -13.38 2.02 4.64
C PRO A 76 -12.38 2.81 5.49
N ASP A 77 -12.28 2.50 6.78
CA ASP A 77 -11.35 3.14 7.71
C ASP A 77 -9.95 2.51 7.72
N GLY A 78 -9.69 1.53 6.84
CA GLY A 78 -8.43 0.78 6.78
C GLY A 78 -8.30 -0.30 7.88
N PRO A 79 -7.14 -0.96 7.97
CA PRO A 79 -6.91 -2.02 8.96
C PRO A 79 -6.98 -1.45 10.39
N ILE A 80 -7.78 -2.07 11.26
CA ILE A 80 -7.90 -1.68 12.66
C ILE A 80 -6.61 -2.08 13.40
N ILE A 81 -5.69 -1.13 13.53
CA ILE A 81 -4.44 -1.29 14.29
C ILE A 81 -4.75 -1.00 15.76
N SER A 82 -4.72 -2.02 16.62
CA SER A 82 -4.76 -1.82 18.08
C SER A 82 -3.62 -0.90 18.53
N THR A 83 -3.93 0.03 19.45
CA THR A 83 -2.95 0.97 20.02
C THR A 83 -1.78 0.28 20.72
N ASP A 84 -1.94 -1.00 21.06
CA ASP A 84 -0.96 -1.80 21.81
C ASP A 84 -0.04 -2.64 20.92
N ILE A 85 -0.17 -2.58 19.58
CA ILE A 85 0.66 -3.37 18.65
C ILE A 85 2.16 -3.10 18.84
N PHE A 86 2.51 -1.90 19.30
CA PHE A 86 3.88 -1.50 19.58
C PHE A 86 4.27 -1.59 21.07
N ALA A 87 3.35 -1.95 21.96
CA ALA A 87 3.60 -1.94 23.41
C ALA A 87 4.72 -2.91 23.84
N GLY A 88 4.90 -4.01 23.10
CA GLY A 88 6.02 -4.95 23.30
C GLY A 88 7.29 -4.61 22.53
N LEU A 89 7.21 -3.75 21.51
CA LEU A 89 8.32 -3.43 20.60
C LEU A 89 9.01 -2.10 20.95
N VAL A 90 8.28 -1.17 21.56
CA VAL A 90 8.80 0.14 21.93
C VAL A 90 9.29 0.08 23.37
N ARG A 91 10.63 0.06 23.55
CA ARG A 91 11.22 0.47 24.83
C ARG A 91 10.75 1.91 25.10
N THR A 92 9.82 2.05 26.03
CA THR A 92 9.12 3.32 26.28
C THR A 92 10.06 4.40 26.81
N THR A 93 11.21 4.02 27.39
CA THR A 93 12.27 4.95 27.77
C THR A 93 13.64 4.29 27.67
N MET A 94 14.61 5.00 27.09
CA MET A 94 16.04 4.70 27.25
C MET A 94 16.68 6.00 27.72
N GLN A 95 17.07 6.06 28.99
CA GLN A 95 17.74 7.23 29.56
C GLN A 95 19.21 7.14 29.17
N LEU A 96 19.62 7.88 28.14
CA LEU A 96 21.03 8.01 27.78
C LEU A 96 21.60 9.21 28.53
N ASP A 97 22.51 8.95 29.46
CA ASP A 97 23.31 10.02 30.08
C ASP A 97 24.41 10.42 29.09
N LEU A 98 24.32 11.65 28.57
CA LEU A 98 25.22 12.20 27.57
C LEU A 98 26.27 13.13 28.19
N ASP A 99 26.29 13.30 29.53
CA ASP A 99 27.15 14.28 30.18
C ASP A 99 28.64 14.00 29.93
N ASP A 100 29.04 12.72 29.85
CA ASP A 100 30.42 12.31 29.50
C ASP A 100 30.77 12.49 28.01
N LEU A 101 29.78 12.69 27.14
CA LEU A 101 29.96 12.93 25.70
C LEU A 101 29.94 14.43 25.34
N ILE A 102 29.63 15.30 26.29
CA ILE A 102 29.68 16.75 26.11
C ILE A 102 31.10 17.22 26.47
N GLU A 103 31.91 17.49 25.44
CA GLU A 103 33.20 18.15 25.64
C GLU A 103 33.00 19.48 26.36
N THR A 104 33.76 19.70 27.44
CA THR A 104 33.70 20.92 28.23
C THR A 104 34.09 22.10 27.32
N PRO A 105 33.27 23.15 27.19
CA PRO A 105 33.53 24.20 26.21
C PRO A 105 34.84 24.92 26.54
N VAL A 106 35.84 24.75 25.68
CA VAL A 106 37.08 25.53 25.75
C VAL A 106 36.67 27.01 25.59
N PRO A 107 37.06 27.92 26.50
CA PRO A 107 36.68 29.33 26.38
C PRO A 107 37.25 29.88 25.08
N GLN A 108 36.38 30.04 24.09
CA GLN A 108 36.74 30.52 22.78
C GLN A 108 37.04 32.03 22.88
N THR A 109 38.31 32.40 22.80
CA THR A 109 38.76 33.79 22.62
C THR A 109 38.60 34.22 21.17
N PHE A 110 37.37 34.18 20.64
CA PHE A 110 37.10 34.80 19.36
C PHE A 110 37.01 36.32 19.54
N GLN A 111 37.94 37.04 18.89
CA GLN A 111 37.77 38.48 18.70
C GLN A 111 36.49 38.70 17.89
N ARG A 112 35.63 39.63 18.34
CA ARG A 112 34.38 39.97 17.66
C ARG A 112 34.70 40.42 16.24
N HIS A 113 34.34 39.60 15.25
CA HIS A 113 34.24 40.07 13.88
C HIS A 113 33.16 41.16 13.83
N GLY A 114 33.48 42.28 13.17
CA GLY A 114 32.56 43.41 13.01
C GLY A 114 31.27 42.99 12.29
N THR A 115 30.25 43.86 12.36
CA THR A 115 28.93 43.66 11.76
C THR A 115 29.03 43.22 10.30
N HIS A 116 28.79 41.94 10.05
CA HIS A 116 28.59 41.42 8.71
C HIS A 116 27.22 41.91 8.22
N HIS A 117 27.21 42.87 7.30
CA HIS A 117 26.05 43.14 6.46
C HIS A 117 25.89 41.96 5.50
N PHE A 118 25.11 40.96 5.89
CA PHE A 118 24.52 40.05 4.93
C PHE A 118 23.48 40.85 4.15
N SER A 119 23.75 41.10 2.87
CA SER A 119 22.74 41.53 1.92
C SER A 119 21.74 40.40 1.77
N GLN A 120 20.71 40.42 2.61
CA GLN A 120 19.50 39.66 2.39
C GLN A 120 18.85 40.27 1.15
N THR A 121 19.18 39.72 -0.02
CA THR A 121 18.40 39.96 -1.23
C THR A 121 17.02 39.38 -0.98
N LEU A 122 16.10 40.27 -0.62
CA LEU A 122 14.67 40.13 -0.80
C LEU A 122 14.38 39.88 -2.29
N GLU A 123 14.65 38.67 -2.77
CA GLU A 123 13.91 38.14 -3.91
C GLU A 123 12.92 37.13 -3.36
N LEU A 124 11.68 37.64 -3.31
CA LEU A 124 10.48 36.95 -2.93
C LEU A 124 10.19 35.87 -3.98
N GLY A 125 10.60 34.63 -3.73
CA GLY A 125 10.19 33.50 -4.57
C GLY A 125 11.21 32.39 -4.68
N ASP A 126 11.32 31.54 -3.65
CA ASP A 126 11.50 30.08 -3.87
C ASP A 126 11.23 29.21 -2.63
N SER A 127 10.40 29.68 -1.69
CA SER A 127 9.89 28.83 -0.60
C SER A 127 8.38 28.96 -0.51
N MET A 128 7.67 28.04 -1.17
CA MET A 128 6.21 27.95 -1.18
C MET A 128 5.64 27.19 0.03
N VAL A 129 6.44 26.97 1.08
CA VAL A 129 5.96 26.29 2.29
C VAL A 129 5.67 27.34 3.35
N ALA A 130 4.54 28.03 3.18
CA ALA A 130 3.92 28.80 4.24
C ALA A 130 2.99 27.86 5.03
N PRO A 131 2.98 27.89 6.38
CA PRO A 131 2.00 27.15 7.15
C PRO A 131 0.61 27.73 6.85
N VAL A 132 -0.21 26.97 6.14
CA VAL A 132 -1.62 27.32 5.88
C VAL A 132 -2.46 26.82 7.05
N GLU A 133 -3.30 27.69 7.61
CA GLU A 133 -4.19 27.31 8.70
C GLU A 133 -5.22 26.28 8.21
N LYS A 134 -5.44 25.22 9.00
CA LYS A 134 -6.34 24.12 8.65
C LYS A 134 -7.76 24.59 8.29
N ALA A 135 -8.23 25.66 8.92
CA ALA A 135 -9.53 26.27 8.61
C ALA A 135 -9.61 26.82 7.19
N GLN A 136 -8.51 27.35 6.67
CA GLN A 136 -8.42 27.88 5.32
C GLN A 136 -8.43 26.75 4.27
N VAL A 137 -7.76 25.63 4.56
CA VAL A 137 -7.79 24.42 3.71
C VAL A 137 -9.19 23.81 3.68
N LEU A 138 -9.91 23.79 4.82
CA LEU A 138 -11.27 23.29 4.89
C LEU A 138 -12.25 24.19 4.12
N GLY A 139 -12.08 25.52 4.17
CA GLY A 139 -12.88 26.45 3.36
C GLY A 139 -12.70 26.24 1.86
N MET A 140 -11.47 25.95 1.40
CA MET A 140 -11.21 25.63 -0.01
C MET A 140 -11.91 24.33 -0.46
N LEU A 141 -12.07 23.35 0.44
CA LEU A 141 -12.81 22.12 0.13
C LEU A 141 -14.32 22.37 0.01
N GLU A 142 -14.86 23.32 0.78
CA GLU A 142 -16.28 23.69 0.73
C GLU A 142 -16.64 24.51 -0.53
N GLU A 143 -15.68 25.23 -1.11
CA GLU A 143 -15.86 25.96 -2.37
C GLU A 143 -15.86 25.06 -3.61
N VAL A 144 -15.29 23.85 -3.52
CA VAL A 144 -15.26 22.87 -4.62
C VAL A 144 -16.52 22.00 -4.56
N THR A 145 -17.62 22.50 -5.12
CA THR A 145 -18.93 21.81 -5.08
C THR A 145 -19.33 21.20 -6.41
N SER A 146 -18.65 21.56 -7.50
CA SER A 146 -18.94 21.07 -8.85
C SER A 146 -17.71 20.47 -9.55
N LEU A 147 -17.95 19.66 -10.57
CA LEU A 147 -16.92 19.08 -11.44
C LEU A 147 -16.12 20.15 -12.20
N GLU A 148 -16.73 21.31 -12.43
CA GLU A 148 -16.10 22.47 -13.08
C GLU A 148 -15.15 23.20 -12.11
N ASP A 149 -15.43 23.22 -10.81
CA ASP A 149 -14.54 23.78 -9.79
C ASP A 149 -13.31 22.92 -9.56
N VAL A 150 -13.45 21.59 -9.65
CA VAL A 150 -12.33 20.65 -9.66
C VAL A 150 -11.44 20.87 -10.88
N GLN A 151 -12.03 21.13 -12.06
CA GLN A 151 -11.26 21.49 -13.25
C GLN A 151 -10.54 22.82 -13.05
N ASN A 152 -11.20 23.84 -12.49
CA ASN A 152 -10.58 25.15 -12.21
C ASN A 152 -9.44 25.08 -11.18
N LEU A 153 -9.51 24.17 -10.21
CA LEU A 153 -8.41 23.92 -9.28
C LEU A 153 -7.20 23.26 -9.95
N ALA A 154 -7.44 22.44 -10.99
CA ALA A 154 -6.43 21.81 -11.82
C ALA A 154 -6.03 22.64 -13.07
N SER A 155 -6.66 23.79 -13.31
CA SER A 155 -6.62 24.54 -14.59
C SER A 155 -5.29 25.20 -14.96
N ASP A 156 -4.21 25.02 -14.20
CA ASP A 156 -2.87 25.42 -14.67
C ASP A 156 -2.22 24.33 -15.57
N GLU A 157 -2.80 23.13 -15.60
CA GLU A 157 -2.31 22.01 -16.41
C GLU A 157 -3.05 21.93 -17.77
N ASP A 158 -2.53 22.64 -18.78
CA ASP A 158 -3.05 22.54 -20.15
C ASP A 158 -2.44 21.35 -20.91
N VAL A 159 -2.92 20.15 -20.58
CA VAL A 159 -2.47 18.89 -21.18
C VAL A 159 -2.68 18.85 -22.70
N GLN A 160 -3.76 19.46 -23.20
CA GLN A 160 -4.07 19.49 -24.64
C GLN A 160 -3.04 20.31 -25.42
N LYS A 161 -2.59 21.43 -24.87
CA LYS A 161 -1.50 22.23 -25.43
C LYS A 161 -0.19 21.46 -25.47
N TRP A 162 0.13 20.71 -24.41
CA TRP A 162 1.34 19.89 -24.35
C TRP A 162 1.32 18.76 -25.39
N GLN A 163 0.21 18.03 -25.48
CA GLN A 163 0.01 16.97 -26.48
C GLN A 163 0.14 17.52 -27.91
N SER A 164 -0.49 18.67 -28.19
CA SER A 164 -0.45 19.31 -29.50
C SER A 164 0.97 19.75 -29.87
N ALA A 165 1.73 20.32 -28.92
CA ALA A 165 3.11 20.70 -29.12
C ALA A 165 3.99 19.48 -29.44
N ILE A 166 3.85 18.40 -28.67
CA ILE A 166 4.60 17.15 -28.88
C ILE A 166 4.24 16.52 -30.23
N ALA A 167 2.95 16.39 -30.56
CA ALA A 167 2.50 15.81 -31.82
C ALA A 167 3.04 16.59 -33.03
N ASN A 168 2.92 17.93 -33.01
CA ASN A 168 3.44 18.78 -34.07
C ASN A 168 4.95 18.60 -34.25
N HIS A 169 5.71 18.49 -33.17
CA HIS A 169 7.15 18.25 -33.26
C HIS A 169 7.48 16.84 -33.78
N LEU A 170 6.75 15.81 -33.37
CA LEU A 170 6.96 14.45 -33.85
C LEU A 170 6.63 14.29 -35.34
N THR A 171 5.69 15.05 -35.90
CA THR A 171 5.45 15.04 -37.36
C THR A 171 6.64 15.54 -38.18
N GLN A 172 7.52 16.35 -37.58
CA GLN A 172 8.72 16.91 -38.23
C GLN A 172 9.96 16.02 -38.06
N VAL A 173 9.91 15.05 -37.14
CA VAL A 173 11.02 14.15 -36.84
C VAL A 173 10.77 12.81 -37.53
N GLN A 174 11.66 12.42 -38.44
CA GLN A 174 11.61 11.07 -39.03
C GLN A 174 12.27 10.07 -38.09
N GLY A 175 11.46 9.35 -37.32
CA GLY A 175 11.89 8.22 -36.49
C GLY A 175 11.80 8.46 -34.99
N GLU A 176 12.54 7.65 -34.23
CA GLU A 176 12.54 7.66 -32.78
C GLU A 176 13.33 8.84 -32.22
N ILE A 177 12.81 9.48 -31.17
CA ILE A 177 13.48 10.58 -30.47
C ILE A 177 13.65 10.25 -29.00
N SER A 178 14.82 10.57 -28.43
CA SER A 178 15.01 10.44 -26.99
C SER A 178 14.27 11.55 -26.25
N LEU A 179 13.70 11.21 -25.10
CA LEU A 179 12.96 12.15 -24.26
C LEU A 179 13.75 13.43 -23.93
N THR A 180 15.03 13.30 -23.62
CA THR A 180 15.92 14.44 -23.31
C THR A 180 16.13 15.36 -24.50
N LYS A 181 16.13 14.83 -25.74
CA LYS A 181 16.20 15.64 -26.96
C LYS A 181 14.86 16.33 -27.22
N LEU A 182 13.75 15.61 -27.01
CA LEU A 182 12.40 16.16 -27.15
C LEU A 182 12.16 17.34 -26.18
N GLN A 183 12.53 17.18 -24.91
CA GLN A 183 12.45 18.25 -23.90
C GLN A 183 13.25 19.49 -24.30
N ARG A 184 14.48 19.30 -24.79
CA ARG A 184 15.34 20.41 -25.22
C ARG A 184 14.78 21.15 -26.45
N MET A 185 14.12 20.44 -27.36
CA MET A 185 13.52 21.02 -28.56
C MET A 185 12.23 21.79 -28.24
N LEU A 186 11.37 21.23 -27.39
CA LEU A 186 10.10 21.85 -26.98
C LEU A 186 10.30 23.02 -26.02
N ARG A 187 11.45 23.10 -25.33
CA ARG A 187 11.73 24.07 -24.26
C ARG A 187 10.65 24.08 -23.17
N MET A 188 10.02 22.93 -22.96
CA MET A 188 9.01 22.72 -21.92
C MET A 188 9.67 22.12 -20.66
N PRO A 189 9.10 22.37 -19.48
CA PRO A 189 9.44 21.63 -18.26
C PRO A 189 9.34 20.12 -18.49
N MET A 190 10.27 19.37 -17.90
CA MET A 190 10.35 17.91 -18.07
C MET A 190 9.03 17.21 -17.68
N VAL A 191 8.37 17.71 -16.64
CA VAL A 191 7.09 17.18 -16.14
C VAL A 191 5.99 17.34 -17.18
N GLU A 192 5.86 18.49 -17.83
CA GLU A 192 4.85 18.74 -18.88
C GLU A 192 5.06 17.84 -20.10
N VAL A 193 6.32 17.62 -20.50
CA VAL A 193 6.67 16.71 -21.60
C VAL A 193 6.29 15.28 -21.25
N TRP A 194 6.58 14.83 -20.03
CA TRP A 194 6.20 13.50 -19.55
C TRP A 194 4.68 13.31 -19.48
N LEU A 195 3.95 14.27 -18.90
CA LEU A 195 2.49 14.20 -18.79
C LEU A 195 1.83 14.25 -20.17
N GLY A 196 2.31 15.11 -21.07
CA GLY A 196 1.85 15.16 -22.45
C GLY A 196 2.10 13.85 -23.22
N LEU A 197 3.23 13.17 -22.97
CA LEU A 197 3.54 11.88 -23.58
C LEU A 197 2.66 10.74 -23.03
N LEU A 198 2.49 10.65 -21.72
CA LEU A 198 1.71 9.61 -21.05
C LEU A 198 0.22 9.72 -21.39
N LEU A 199 -0.31 10.93 -21.40
CA LEU A 199 -1.74 11.19 -21.63
C LEU A 199 -2.07 11.31 -23.13
N GLY A 200 -1.06 11.50 -23.99
CA GLY A 200 -1.23 11.75 -25.43
C GLY A 200 -1.24 10.51 -26.32
N GLY A 201 -1.21 9.29 -25.75
CA GLY A 201 -1.29 8.04 -26.51
C GLY A 201 -0.05 7.74 -27.38
N PHE A 202 1.10 8.33 -27.06
CA PHE A 202 2.35 8.07 -27.77
C PHE A 202 2.95 6.72 -27.34
N VAL A 203 3.64 6.04 -28.27
CA VAL A 203 4.35 4.80 -27.96
C VAL A 203 5.68 5.14 -27.28
N LEU A 204 5.81 4.77 -26.01
CA LEU A 204 7.02 4.96 -25.22
C LEU A 204 7.77 3.64 -25.12
N GLU A 205 9.01 3.61 -25.61
CA GLU A 205 9.90 2.47 -25.44
C GLU A 205 11.07 2.86 -24.53
N GLN A 206 11.24 2.13 -23.44
CA GLN A 206 12.45 2.25 -22.64
C GLN A 206 13.58 1.47 -23.32
N ARG A 207 14.57 2.21 -23.84
CA ARG A 207 15.81 1.63 -24.37
C ARG A 207 16.99 2.09 -23.50
N GLY A 208 17.46 1.19 -22.64
CA GLY A 208 18.56 1.41 -21.69
C GLY A 208 18.14 1.31 -20.21
N ASP A 209 19.13 1.17 -19.33
CA ASP A 209 18.92 1.11 -17.89
C ASP A 209 18.81 2.53 -17.29
N PHE A 210 17.81 2.74 -16.44
CA PHE A 210 17.56 4.03 -15.77
C PHE A 210 18.74 4.51 -14.89
N TYR A 211 19.59 3.57 -14.46
CA TYR A 211 20.70 3.81 -13.52
C TYR A 211 22.11 3.68 -14.11
N HIS A 212 22.23 3.44 -15.42
CA HIS A 212 23.54 3.33 -16.06
C HIS A 212 23.69 4.42 -17.11
N GLN A 213 24.29 5.53 -16.69
CA GLN A 213 25.01 6.45 -17.58
C GLN A 213 26.32 5.82 -18.04
#